data_AF-A0A225VJU7-F1
#
_entry.id   AF-A0A225VJU7-F1
#
_cell.length_a   1.000
_cell.length_b   1.000
_cell.length_c   1.000
_cell.angle_alpha   90.00
_cell.angle_beta   90.00
_cell.angle_gamma   90.00
#
_symmetry.space_group_name_H-M   'P 1'
#
loop_
_entity.id
_entity.type
_entity.pdbx_description
1 polymer ?
#
loop_
_entity_poly.entity_id
_entity_poly.type
_entity_poly.pdbx_seq_one_letter_code
_entity_poly.pdbx_strand_id
1 'polypeptide(L)'
;MPSIEEAKKLRNESIDLSVDPMNLPQTETEKKLASIWSELLRLESDSVLHREASFFDVGGHSLLSTRLVSSIRDTFGVHLTLADILSSPELCAIASLIDQSVGGSSESSTTTEVGKMEKKVVLPLEAVLDASIYPAATRKAGYSRYRVEMVALPPRNLFLTGATGFLGVHLLHALLKYSTSVVFCLVRATDEDAAMERIKNSLKEFALLDEAQKFHLEDRVVPVPGNLAQPLLGLDADTFKMLATEIDAILHNGADVNLVKPYSALKSVNVLGTQEVLRLAVTNGLAKTRVKPVHYVSTNGVFPSTLAAPKFLETADLSEMSDQLDNGYAQSKWVSEQMCHEAAHRGLPVSVLRPGNMAPSSLTGQWNSSDFIYLLLKGCASLGAVPARSDWFFDMTPVDYAARTIVHFAALRPAEALGQTLHIQNPSLPVKSDVFFPFFTGAMTTKNLVAIEYADWKHKVHEAAAKADATLELQRLAAGIDSFEVYFQSDKVFDSTLSTELLQAADISCPTVNQDLLVTYTAKW
;
A
#
# COMPACT_ATOMS: atom_id res chain seq x y z
N MET A 1 -31.62 24.54 26.63
CA MET A 1 -31.53 24.11 25.22
C MET A 1 -32.17 25.20 24.38
N PRO A 2 -31.53 25.68 23.30
CA PRO A 2 -32.14 26.70 22.44
C PRO A 2 -33.43 26.15 21.81
N SER A 3 -34.39 27.04 21.54
CA SER A 3 -35.66 26.67 20.90
C SER A 3 -35.43 26.16 19.46
N ILE A 4 -36.37 25.40 18.92
CA ILE A 4 -36.30 24.88 17.53
C ILE A 4 -36.20 26.04 16.52
N GLU A 5 -36.76 27.21 16.83
CA GLU A 5 -36.65 28.43 16.03
C GLU A 5 -35.27 29.09 16.13
N GLU A 6 -34.67 29.14 17.32
CA GLU A 6 -33.29 29.65 17.50
C GLU A 6 -32.26 28.70 16.88
N ALA A 7 -32.47 27.38 16.94
CA ALA A 7 -31.63 26.39 16.27
C ALA A 7 -31.75 26.45 14.73
N LYS A 8 -32.92 26.84 14.20
CA LYS A 8 -33.10 27.13 12.77
C LYS A 8 -32.46 28.45 12.36
N LYS A 9 -32.53 29.48 13.20
CA LYS A 9 -31.91 30.78 12.95
C LYS A 9 -30.37 30.70 12.98
N LEU A 10 -29.81 29.97 13.94
CA LEU A 10 -28.37 29.67 14.03
C LEU A 10 -27.85 28.74 12.90
N ARG A 11 -28.72 27.95 12.26
CA ARG A 11 -28.37 27.18 11.04
C ARG A 11 -28.39 28.00 9.76
N ASN A 12 -29.18 29.08 9.72
CA ASN A 12 -29.37 29.90 8.52
C ASN A 12 -28.47 31.14 8.48
N GLU A 13 -27.76 31.49 9.55
CA GLU A 13 -26.89 32.69 9.63
C GLU A 13 -25.39 32.40 9.39
N SER A 14 -25.01 31.24 8.83
CA SER A 14 -23.60 30.96 8.51
C SER A 14 -23.35 30.17 7.22
N ILE A 15 -24.13 30.42 6.18
CA ILE A 15 -23.70 30.15 4.79
C ILE A 15 -24.14 31.36 3.96
N ASP A 16 -23.19 32.26 3.74
CA ASP A 16 -23.29 33.24 2.67
C ASP A 16 -23.32 32.44 1.35
N LEU A 17 -24.50 32.36 0.73
CA LEU A 17 -24.72 31.74 -0.58
C LEU A 17 -24.42 32.71 -1.74
N SER A 18 -23.76 33.84 -1.46
CA SER A 18 -23.08 34.55 -2.54
C SER A 18 -21.90 33.67 -2.99
N VAL A 19 -22.02 33.11 -4.19
CA VAL A 19 -20.89 32.52 -4.90
C VAL A 19 -19.86 33.63 -5.03
N ASP A 20 -18.83 33.62 -4.19
CA ASP A 20 -17.75 34.60 -4.26
C ASP A 20 -17.18 34.56 -5.69
N PRO A 21 -17.33 35.66 -6.48
CA PRO A 21 -16.84 35.69 -7.85
C PRO A 21 -15.33 35.42 -7.94
N MET A 22 -14.58 35.61 -6.84
CA MET A 22 -13.16 35.29 -6.78
C MET A 22 -12.86 33.79 -6.84
N ASN A 23 -13.80 32.95 -6.44
CA ASN A 23 -13.60 31.50 -6.38
C ASN A 23 -14.08 30.76 -7.63
N LEU A 24 -14.57 31.48 -8.65
CA LEU A 24 -14.97 30.94 -9.95
C LEU A 24 -13.80 30.84 -10.93
N PRO A 25 -13.87 29.97 -11.95
CA PRO A 25 -12.94 29.94 -13.07
C PRO A 25 -12.80 31.34 -13.70
N GLN A 26 -11.61 31.94 -13.57
CA GLN A 26 -11.32 33.30 -13.98
C GLN A 26 -10.68 33.35 -15.37
N THR A 27 -9.73 32.44 -15.64
CA THR A 27 -9.03 32.39 -16.94
C THR A 27 -9.84 31.62 -17.98
N GLU A 28 -9.59 31.87 -19.27
CA GLU A 28 -10.25 31.12 -20.35
C GLU A 28 -9.88 29.63 -20.33
N THR A 29 -8.67 29.30 -19.89
CA THR A 29 -8.21 27.93 -19.69
C THR A 29 -8.93 27.27 -18.53
N GLU A 30 -9.08 27.97 -17.39
CA GLU A 30 -9.87 27.48 -16.25
C GLU A 30 -11.35 27.22 -16.67
N LYS A 31 -11.98 28.13 -17.41
CA LYS A 31 -13.38 27.97 -17.87
C LYS A 31 -13.57 26.78 -18.81
N LYS A 32 -12.66 26.61 -19.79
CA LYS A 32 -12.70 25.47 -20.72
C LYS A 32 -12.45 24.15 -19.98
N LEU A 33 -11.51 24.14 -19.04
CA LEU A 33 -11.22 22.98 -18.22
C LEU A 33 -12.41 22.62 -17.32
N ALA A 34 -13.11 23.61 -16.74
CA ALA A 34 -14.34 23.41 -15.99
C ALA A 34 -15.45 22.75 -16.84
N SER A 35 -15.56 23.13 -18.12
CA SER A 35 -16.49 22.48 -19.06
C SER A 35 -16.15 21.00 -19.27
N ILE A 36 -14.87 20.68 -19.52
CA ILE A 36 -14.39 19.30 -19.65
C ILE A 36 -14.70 18.49 -18.39
N TRP A 37 -14.48 19.07 -17.21
CA TRP A 37 -14.78 18.41 -15.93
C TRP A 37 -16.26 18.14 -15.77
N SER A 38 -17.11 19.12 -16.09
CA SER A 38 -18.57 19.00 -15.99
C SER A 38 -19.09 17.86 -16.86
N GLU A 39 -18.56 17.72 -18.08
CA GLU A 39 -18.89 16.62 -18.99
C GLU A 39 -18.39 15.26 -18.48
N LEU A 40 -17.13 15.19 -18.03
CA LEU A 40 -16.52 13.94 -17.56
C LEU A 40 -17.17 13.41 -16.28
N LEU A 41 -17.52 14.32 -15.36
CA LEU A 41 -18.09 14.01 -14.05
C LEU A 41 -19.63 13.94 -14.08
N ARG A 42 -20.25 14.30 -15.21
CA ARG A 42 -21.72 14.36 -15.40
C ARG A 42 -22.40 15.26 -14.35
N LEU A 43 -21.82 16.43 -14.12
CA LEU A 43 -22.39 17.42 -13.21
C LEU A 43 -23.69 18.02 -13.79
N GLU A 44 -24.63 18.41 -12.94
CA GLU A 44 -25.87 19.06 -13.36
C GLU A 44 -25.56 20.43 -14.00
N SER A 45 -26.38 20.90 -14.94
CA SER A 45 -26.08 22.09 -15.77
C SER A 45 -25.97 23.41 -14.99
N ASP A 46 -26.42 23.41 -13.74
CA ASP A 46 -26.37 24.50 -12.76
C ASP A 46 -25.27 24.32 -11.70
N SER A 47 -24.49 23.24 -11.77
CA SER A 47 -23.36 23.00 -10.88
C SER A 47 -22.21 23.95 -11.20
N VAL A 48 -21.85 24.79 -10.22
CA VAL A 48 -20.77 25.76 -10.36
C VAL A 48 -19.48 25.18 -9.76
N LEU A 49 -18.48 24.92 -10.61
CA LEU A 49 -17.17 24.44 -10.16
C LEU A 49 -16.32 25.60 -9.63
N HIS A 50 -15.75 25.44 -8.44
CA HIS A 50 -14.78 26.38 -7.89
C HIS A 50 -13.41 26.18 -8.54
N ARG A 51 -12.64 27.27 -8.72
CA ARG A 51 -11.30 27.21 -9.32
C ARG A 51 -10.28 26.44 -8.48
N GLU A 52 -10.48 26.37 -7.17
CA GLU A 52 -9.63 25.61 -6.25
C GLU A 52 -10.18 24.20 -5.98
N ALA A 53 -11.26 23.80 -6.66
CA ALA A 53 -11.80 22.46 -6.51
C ALA A 53 -10.80 21.43 -7.04
N SER A 54 -10.46 20.45 -6.20
CA SER A 54 -9.69 19.28 -6.58
C SER A 54 -10.55 18.33 -7.41
N PHE A 55 -10.02 17.83 -8.52
CA PHE A 55 -10.70 16.88 -9.41
C PHE A 55 -11.24 15.65 -8.67
N PHE A 56 -10.51 15.19 -7.66
CA PHE A 56 -10.86 13.98 -6.89
C PHE A 56 -11.95 14.24 -5.86
N ASP A 57 -12.03 15.46 -5.33
CA ASP A 57 -13.04 15.83 -4.33
C ASP A 57 -14.42 15.99 -4.97
N VAL A 58 -14.47 16.33 -6.26
CA VAL A 58 -15.70 16.45 -7.05
C VAL A 58 -16.10 15.14 -7.76
N GLY A 59 -15.53 14.00 -7.35
CA GLY A 59 -15.91 12.67 -7.83
C GLY A 59 -15.00 12.09 -8.93
N GLY A 60 -13.90 12.76 -9.25
CA GLY A 60 -12.86 12.22 -10.12
C GLY A 60 -12.17 11.01 -9.53
N HIS A 61 -11.80 10.06 -10.38
CA HIS A 61 -11.02 8.87 -10.01
C HIS A 61 -10.06 8.51 -11.15
N SER A 62 -9.13 7.57 -10.94
CA SER A 62 -8.04 7.29 -11.88
C SER A 62 -8.47 7.07 -13.33
N LEU A 63 -9.58 6.35 -13.57
CA LEU A 63 -10.14 6.17 -14.92
C LEU A 63 -10.71 7.48 -15.55
N LEU A 64 -11.25 8.39 -14.75
CA LEU A 64 -11.66 9.71 -15.23
C LEU A 64 -10.46 10.64 -15.41
N SER A 65 -9.40 10.48 -14.62
CA SER A 65 -8.16 11.23 -14.77
C SER A 65 -7.44 10.89 -16.08
N THR A 66 -7.43 9.62 -16.52
CA THR A 66 -6.88 9.25 -17.84
C THR A 66 -7.72 9.81 -18.99
N ARG A 67 -9.05 9.84 -18.86
CA ARG A 67 -9.92 10.53 -19.81
C ARG A 67 -9.69 12.04 -19.82
N LEU A 68 -9.50 12.64 -18.65
CA LEU A 68 -9.17 14.05 -18.49
C LEU A 68 -7.86 14.40 -19.22
N VAL A 69 -6.80 13.58 -19.06
CA VAL A 69 -5.55 13.74 -19.82
C VAL A 69 -5.82 13.74 -21.33
N SER A 70 -6.60 12.78 -21.83
CA SER A 70 -6.94 12.72 -23.26
C SER A 70 -7.72 13.96 -23.71
N SER A 71 -8.74 14.37 -22.97
CA SER A 71 -9.54 15.55 -23.28
C SER A 71 -8.73 16.85 -23.24
N ILE A 72 -7.75 16.97 -22.33
CA ILE A 72 -6.83 18.11 -22.28
C ILE A 72 -5.97 18.14 -23.54
N ARG A 73 -5.40 16.99 -23.95
CA ARG A 73 -4.63 16.89 -25.19
C ARG A 73 -5.46 17.27 -26.40
N ASP A 74 -6.68 16.76 -26.51
CA ASP A 74 -7.53 16.96 -27.68
C ASP A 74 -8.06 18.42 -27.74
N THR A 75 -8.29 19.07 -26.60
CA THR A 75 -8.83 20.44 -26.53
C THR A 75 -7.76 21.53 -26.59
N PHE A 76 -6.62 21.32 -25.92
CA PHE A 76 -5.57 22.33 -25.76
C PHE A 76 -4.29 22.02 -26.54
N GLY A 77 -4.16 20.82 -27.12
CA GLY A 77 -2.95 20.39 -27.84
C GLY A 77 -1.74 20.14 -26.92
N VAL A 78 -1.96 20.01 -25.61
CA VAL A 78 -0.90 19.84 -24.60
C VAL A 78 -0.85 18.40 -24.11
N HIS A 79 0.37 17.86 -23.97
CA HIS A 79 0.59 16.56 -23.33
C HIS A 79 0.85 16.73 -21.84
N LEU A 80 -0.18 16.55 -21.02
CA LEU A 80 -0.03 16.33 -19.58
C LEU A 80 -0.04 14.83 -19.29
N THR A 81 0.68 14.41 -18.25
CA THR A 81 0.65 13.04 -17.74
C THR A 81 -0.37 12.91 -16.61
N LEU A 82 -0.73 11.68 -16.26
CA LEU A 82 -1.54 11.43 -15.07
C LEU A 82 -0.85 11.91 -13.78
N ALA A 83 0.50 11.86 -13.75
CA ALA A 83 1.28 12.36 -12.62
C ALA A 83 1.11 13.87 -12.45
N ASP A 84 1.09 14.64 -13.55
CA ASP A 84 0.91 16.10 -13.51
C ASP A 84 -0.47 16.52 -12.96
N ILE A 85 -1.52 15.74 -13.27
CA ILE A 85 -2.85 15.95 -12.71
C ILE A 85 -2.90 15.58 -11.22
N LEU A 86 -2.15 14.55 -10.82
CA LEU A 86 -2.14 14.08 -9.43
C LEU A 86 -1.26 14.92 -8.51
N SER A 87 -0.20 15.56 -9.03
CA SER A 87 0.64 16.47 -8.25
C SER A 87 -0.11 17.73 -7.88
N SER A 88 -0.96 18.23 -8.77
CA SER A 88 -1.72 19.47 -8.56
C SER A 88 -3.17 19.33 -9.09
N PRO A 89 -4.05 18.64 -8.35
CA PRO A 89 -5.36 18.24 -8.84
C PRO A 89 -6.41 19.34 -8.88
N GLU A 90 -6.07 20.56 -8.43
CA GLU A 90 -6.96 21.71 -8.41
C GLU A 90 -7.16 22.27 -9.83
N LEU A 91 -8.40 22.67 -10.14
CA LEU A 91 -8.76 23.18 -11.47
C LEU A 91 -7.84 24.33 -11.95
N CYS A 92 -7.52 25.29 -11.07
CA CYS A 92 -6.60 26.39 -11.38
C CYS A 92 -5.15 25.92 -11.57
N ALA A 93 -4.73 24.87 -10.87
CA ALA A 93 -3.36 24.35 -10.97
C ALA A 93 -3.16 23.60 -12.29
N ILE A 94 -4.11 22.74 -12.66
CA ILE A 94 -4.10 22.07 -13.98
C ILE A 94 -4.19 23.10 -15.11
N ALA A 95 -5.06 24.12 -14.99
CA ALA A 95 -5.13 25.19 -15.98
C ALA A 95 -3.79 25.93 -16.13
N SER A 96 -3.09 26.17 -15.02
CA SER A 96 -1.75 26.79 -15.04
C SER A 96 -0.71 25.92 -15.76
N LEU A 97 -0.75 24.59 -15.60
CA LEU A 97 0.13 23.65 -16.31
C LEU A 97 -0.15 23.63 -17.81
N ILE A 98 -1.42 23.75 -18.20
CA ILE A 98 -1.82 23.89 -19.61
C ILE A 98 -1.26 25.20 -20.17
N ASP A 99 -1.46 26.33 -19.47
CA ASP A 99 -1.01 27.64 -19.92
C ASP A 99 0.52 27.72 -20.08
N GLN A 100 1.28 27.13 -19.16
CA GLN A 100 2.75 27.04 -19.25
C GLN A 100 3.22 26.22 -20.45
N SER A 101 2.47 25.17 -20.80
CA SER A 101 2.81 24.29 -21.93
C SER A 101 2.42 24.90 -23.28
N VAL A 102 1.36 25.72 -23.33
CA VAL A 102 0.94 26.46 -24.54
C VAL A 102 1.88 27.64 -24.83
N GLY A 103 2.46 28.26 -23.80
CA GLY A 103 3.37 29.40 -23.93
C GLY A 103 4.83 29.06 -24.29
N GLY A 104 5.20 27.78 -24.36
CA GLY A 104 6.60 27.30 -24.39
C GLY A 104 7.31 27.23 -25.75
N SER A 105 6.69 27.65 -26.86
CA SER A 105 7.33 27.60 -28.20
C SER A 105 7.88 28.96 -28.64
N SER A 106 9.07 29.34 -28.14
CA SER A 106 10.12 30.17 -28.77
C SER A 106 10.89 31.06 -27.78
N GLU A 107 12.22 30.90 -27.80
CA GLU A 107 13.28 31.83 -27.41
C GLU A 107 13.71 32.01 -25.94
N SER A 108 15.01 32.30 -25.84
CA SER A 108 15.94 32.17 -24.72
C SER A 108 15.89 33.31 -23.70
N SER A 109 16.16 32.92 -22.43
CA SER A 109 16.85 33.65 -21.34
C SER A 109 16.16 34.81 -20.58
N THR A 110 16.42 34.76 -19.26
CA THR A 110 16.32 35.77 -18.18
C THR A 110 15.02 35.88 -17.35
N THR A 111 15.05 35.16 -16.22
CA THR A 111 14.58 35.54 -14.86
C THR A 111 13.24 36.25 -14.71
N THR A 112 12.25 35.53 -14.15
CA THR A 112 11.73 35.84 -12.80
C THR A 112 10.94 34.64 -12.28
N GLU A 113 11.58 33.85 -11.42
CA GLU A 113 10.89 32.87 -10.59
C GLU A 113 9.99 33.62 -9.59
N VAL A 114 8.69 33.57 -9.81
CA VAL A 114 7.70 33.74 -8.73
C VAL A 114 6.96 32.42 -8.63
N GLY A 115 7.65 31.43 -8.05
CA GLY A 115 7.12 30.11 -7.81
C GLY A 115 6.10 30.10 -6.68
N LYS A 116 4.97 29.41 -6.89
CA LYS A 116 4.44 28.57 -5.81
C LYS A 116 5.36 27.37 -5.72
N MET A 117 6.41 27.48 -4.90
CA MET A 117 7.23 26.33 -4.53
C MET A 117 6.32 25.27 -3.90
N GLU A 118 6.06 24.19 -4.62
CA GLU A 118 5.76 22.92 -3.95
C GLU A 118 6.95 22.64 -3.03
N LYS A 119 6.71 22.58 -1.72
CA LYS A 119 7.77 22.28 -0.74
C LYS A 119 8.35 20.92 -1.09
N LYS A 120 9.55 20.89 -1.67
CA LYS A 120 10.31 19.65 -1.89
C LYS A 120 10.38 18.90 -0.56
N VAL A 121 9.74 17.74 -0.50
CA VAL A 121 9.74 16.89 0.69
C VAL A 121 11.16 16.38 0.89
N VAL A 122 11.72 16.63 2.08
CA VAL A 122 13.03 16.11 2.48
C VAL A 122 12.79 14.93 3.41
N LEU A 123 12.83 13.71 2.86
CA LEU A 123 12.43 12.50 3.59
C LEU A 123 13.21 12.27 4.90
N PRO A 124 14.51 12.56 5.02
CA PRO A 124 15.19 12.48 6.31
C PRO A 124 14.58 13.36 7.41
N LEU A 125 14.01 14.52 7.06
CA LEU A 125 13.31 15.40 8.02
C LEU A 125 11.90 14.89 8.35
N GLU A 126 11.34 14.05 7.50
CA GLU A 126 10.06 13.36 7.73
C GLU A 126 10.24 12.13 8.61
N ALA A 127 11.41 11.48 8.56
CA ALA A 127 11.80 10.31 9.35
C ALA A 127 12.13 10.63 10.83
N VAL A 128 11.45 11.63 11.41
CA VAL A 128 11.66 12.05 12.80
C VAL A 128 10.56 11.45 13.68
N LEU A 129 10.95 10.52 14.54
CA LEU A 129 10.05 9.93 15.52
C LEU A 129 9.80 10.91 16.69
N ASP A 130 8.53 11.19 17.01
CA ASP A 130 8.09 11.99 18.16
C ASP A 130 8.91 11.66 19.43
N ALA A 131 9.50 12.70 20.05
CA ALA A 131 10.41 12.56 21.19
C ALA A 131 9.74 11.97 22.44
N SER A 132 8.41 12.04 22.56
CA SER A 132 7.65 11.39 23.64
C SER A 132 7.54 9.88 23.48
N ILE A 133 7.78 9.35 22.27
CA ILE A 133 7.81 7.92 22.00
C ILE A 133 9.14 7.37 22.48
N TYR A 134 9.16 7.00 23.75
CA TYR A 134 10.34 6.50 24.43
C TYR A 134 9.91 5.44 25.46
N PRO A 135 10.52 4.24 25.46
CA PRO A 135 10.26 3.23 26.48
C PRO A 135 10.49 3.78 27.90
N ALA A 136 9.46 3.87 28.73
CA ALA A 136 9.62 4.37 30.11
C ALA A 136 10.62 3.54 30.96
N ALA A 137 10.88 2.30 30.55
CA ALA A 137 11.75 1.34 31.23
C ALA A 137 13.26 1.69 31.20
N THR A 138 13.71 2.61 30.35
CA THR A 138 15.14 2.97 30.22
C THR A 138 15.59 4.09 31.16
N ARG A 139 14.68 4.81 31.85
CA ARG A 139 15.07 5.91 32.77
C ARG A 139 15.45 5.49 34.20
N LYS A 140 15.08 4.28 34.64
CA LYS A 140 15.52 3.74 35.93
C LYS A 140 16.45 2.57 35.66
N ALA A 141 17.72 2.71 36.05
CA ALA A 141 18.76 1.69 35.94
C ALA A 141 18.19 0.29 36.22
N GLY A 142 18.23 -0.57 35.19
CA GLY A 142 17.78 -1.95 35.26
C GLY A 142 16.57 -2.22 34.39
N TYR A 143 16.81 -2.50 33.10
CA TYR A 143 16.06 -3.57 32.46
C TYR A 143 16.19 -4.80 33.36
N SER A 144 15.18 -5.05 34.20
CA SER A 144 15.12 -6.32 34.91
C SER A 144 15.17 -7.40 33.84
N ARG A 145 16.19 -8.27 33.90
CA ARG A 145 16.40 -9.40 32.98
C ARG A 145 15.10 -10.17 32.70
N TYR A 146 14.25 -10.27 33.73
CA TYR A 146 12.91 -10.87 33.69
C TYR A 146 11.92 -10.23 32.69
N ARG A 147 12.03 -8.92 32.42
CA ARG A 147 11.14 -8.21 31.49
C ARG A 147 11.58 -8.29 30.03
N VAL A 148 12.88 -8.48 29.77
CA VAL A 148 13.41 -8.69 28.41
C VAL A 148 13.06 -10.09 27.91
N GLU A 149 13.16 -11.10 28.78
CA GLU A 149 12.80 -12.49 28.45
C GLU A 149 11.30 -12.63 28.06
N MET A 150 10.42 -11.83 28.65
CA MET A 150 8.96 -11.87 28.36
C MET A 150 8.57 -11.25 27.00
N VAL A 151 9.44 -10.43 26.39
CA VAL A 151 9.20 -9.86 25.05
C VAL A 151 9.48 -10.91 23.97
N ALA A 152 10.39 -11.84 24.26
CA ALA A 152 10.81 -12.91 23.37
C ALA A 152 9.89 -14.15 23.40
N LEU A 153 8.84 -14.14 24.24
CA LEU A 153 7.85 -15.21 24.32
C LEU A 153 6.71 -15.01 23.31
N PRO A 154 6.08 -16.10 22.82
CA PRO A 154 4.82 -16.04 22.10
C PRO A 154 3.78 -15.15 22.81
N PRO A 155 3.21 -14.14 22.15
CA PRO A 155 2.23 -13.24 22.75
C PRO A 155 0.89 -13.95 22.96
N ARG A 156 0.22 -13.67 24.09
CA ARG A 156 -1.17 -14.14 24.30
C ARG A 156 -2.14 -13.24 23.56
N ASN A 157 -1.91 -11.94 23.62
CA ASN A 157 -2.72 -10.94 22.94
C ASN A 157 -1.87 -10.19 21.92
N LEU A 158 -2.20 -10.29 20.63
CA LEU A 158 -1.45 -9.67 19.54
C LEU A 158 -2.33 -8.64 18.83
N PHE A 159 -1.82 -7.43 18.65
CA PHE A 159 -2.50 -6.39 17.88
C PHE A 159 -2.08 -6.46 16.41
N LEU A 160 -3.03 -6.67 15.51
CA LEU A 160 -2.83 -6.72 14.07
C LEU A 160 -3.47 -5.50 13.41
N THR A 161 -2.68 -4.78 12.63
CA THR A 161 -3.19 -3.73 11.74
C THR A 161 -3.29 -4.25 10.30
N GLY A 162 -4.28 -3.78 9.55
CA GLY A 162 -4.44 -4.14 8.15
C GLY A 162 -5.01 -5.55 7.91
N ALA A 163 -5.74 -6.12 8.87
CA ALA A 163 -6.32 -7.47 8.78
C ALA A 163 -7.28 -7.68 7.59
N THR A 164 -7.80 -6.60 7.00
CA THR A 164 -8.71 -6.62 5.85
C THR A 164 -8.00 -6.38 4.51
N GLY A 165 -6.67 -6.32 4.47
CA GLY A 165 -5.88 -6.21 3.25
C GLY A 165 -5.42 -7.59 2.76
N PHE A 166 -4.83 -7.64 1.55
CA PHE A 166 -4.42 -8.91 0.92
C PHE A 166 -3.45 -9.75 1.77
N LEU A 167 -2.32 -9.20 2.22
CA LEU A 167 -1.42 -9.92 3.13
C LEU A 167 -2.05 -10.07 4.52
N GLY A 168 -2.77 -9.05 5.00
CA GLY A 168 -3.30 -9.01 6.36
C GLY A 168 -4.34 -10.08 6.68
N VAL A 169 -5.19 -10.45 5.71
CA VAL A 169 -6.16 -11.53 5.89
C VAL A 169 -5.46 -12.89 5.98
N HIS A 170 -4.37 -13.09 5.22
CA HIS A 170 -3.54 -14.28 5.31
C HIS A 170 -2.75 -14.33 6.61
N LEU A 171 -2.28 -13.18 7.11
CA LEU A 171 -1.66 -13.06 8.45
C LEU A 171 -2.66 -13.45 9.55
N LEU A 172 -3.89 -12.94 9.49
CA LEU A 172 -4.94 -13.30 10.45
C LEU A 172 -5.22 -14.81 10.42
N HIS A 173 -5.43 -15.38 9.23
CA HIS A 173 -5.62 -16.81 9.08
C HIS A 173 -4.44 -17.63 9.63
N ALA A 174 -3.20 -17.21 9.34
CA ALA A 174 -1.99 -17.87 9.86
C ALA A 174 -1.86 -17.75 11.39
N LEU A 175 -2.21 -16.60 11.98
CA LEU A 175 -2.24 -16.41 13.44
C LEU A 175 -3.24 -17.36 14.09
N LEU A 176 -4.45 -17.49 13.53
CA LEU A 176 -5.47 -18.40 14.02
C LEU A 176 -5.03 -19.86 13.91
N LYS A 177 -4.50 -20.25 12.75
CA LYS A 177 -4.11 -21.63 12.45
C LYS A 177 -2.90 -22.11 13.25
N TYR A 178 -1.91 -21.26 13.48
CA TYR A 178 -0.60 -21.71 13.97
C TYR A 178 -0.21 -21.20 15.35
N SER A 179 -0.85 -20.14 15.86
CA SER A 179 -0.63 -19.63 17.21
C SER A 179 -1.85 -19.85 18.08
N THR A 180 -1.74 -19.58 19.37
CA THR A 180 -2.86 -19.56 20.33
C THR A 180 -3.27 -18.13 20.72
N SER A 181 -2.71 -17.11 20.07
CA SER A 181 -2.94 -15.71 20.42
C SER A 181 -4.39 -15.26 20.15
N VAL A 182 -4.95 -14.45 21.03
CA VAL A 182 -6.11 -13.61 20.72
C VAL A 182 -5.62 -12.42 19.89
N VAL A 183 -6.29 -12.15 18.77
CA VAL A 183 -5.87 -11.18 17.77
C VAL A 183 -6.79 -9.97 17.81
N PHE A 184 -6.27 -8.82 18.23
CA PHE A 184 -6.95 -7.54 18.20
C PHE A 184 -6.76 -6.90 16.83
N CYS A 185 -7.82 -6.79 16.03
CA CYS A 185 -7.73 -6.34 14.64
C CYS A 185 -8.21 -4.89 14.49
N LEU A 186 -7.29 -3.97 14.16
CA LEU A 186 -7.66 -2.60 13.82
C LEU A 186 -8.36 -2.56 12.46
N VAL A 187 -9.61 -2.10 12.44
CA VAL A 187 -10.46 -2.07 11.23
C VAL A 187 -11.22 -0.77 11.15
N ARG A 188 -11.22 -0.14 9.96
CA ARG A 188 -12.08 1.02 9.69
C ARG A 188 -13.54 0.56 9.63
N ALA A 189 -14.30 0.87 10.67
CA ALA A 189 -15.71 0.55 10.82
C ALA A 189 -16.37 1.53 11.80
N THR A 190 -17.70 1.54 11.85
CA THR A 190 -18.48 2.36 12.79
C THR A 190 -18.47 1.80 14.21
N ASP A 191 -18.38 0.47 14.33
CA ASP A 191 -18.51 -0.29 15.57
C ASP A 191 -17.88 -1.69 15.40
N GLU A 192 -17.86 -2.45 16.50
CA GLU A 192 -17.22 -3.78 16.59
C GLU A 192 -17.89 -4.82 15.68
N ASP A 193 -19.21 -4.80 15.56
CA ASP A 193 -19.97 -5.73 14.72
C ASP A 193 -19.64 -5.49 13.24
N ALA A 194 -19.70 -4.23 12.78
CA ALA A 194 -19.33 -3.86 11.41
C ALA A 194 -17.84 -4.17 11.12
N ALA A 195 -16.96 -4.02 12.11
CA ALA A 195 -15.55 -4.41 11.98
C ALA A 195 -15.41 -5.94 11.82
N MET A 196 -16.11 -6.74 12.63
CA MET A 196 -16.10 -8.20 12.52
C MET A 196 -16.68 -8.67 11.18
N GLU A 197 -17.79 -8.09 10.72
CA GLU A 197 -18.35 -8.39 9.40
C GLU A 197 -17.35 -8.12 8.28
N ARG A 198 -16.65 -6.97 8.35
CA ARG A 198 -15.62 -6.63 7.36
C ARG A 198 -14.47 -7.65 7.36
N ILE A 199 -14.02 -8.11 8.53
CA ILE A 199 -13.00 -9.16 8.65
C ILE A 199 -13.49 -10.46 7.99
N LYS A 200 -14.71 -10.91 8.31
CA LYS A 200 -15.31 -12.12 7.75
C LYS A 200 -15.48 -12.02 6.23
N ASN A 201 -15.89 -10.86 5.72
CA ASN A 201 -16.00 -10.60 4.29
C ASN A 201 -14.65 -10.69 3.58
N SER A 202 -13.59 -10.10 4.16
CA SER A 202 -12.23 -10.24 3.62
C SER A 202 -11.76 -11.70 3.64
N LEU A 203 -11.96 -12.44 4.74
CA LEU A 203 -11.62 -13.87 4.79
C LEU A 203 -12.38 -14.67 3.72
N LYS A 204 -13.65 -14.35 3.48
CA LYS A 204 -14.47 -14.99 2.44
C LYS A 204 -13.97 -14.70 1.03
N GLU A 205 -13.62 -13.44 0.75
CA GLU A 205 -13.07 -13.00 -0.55
C GLU A 205 -11.86 -13.84 -0.96
N PHE A 206 -10.97 -14.14 -0.01
CA PHE A 206 -9.77 -14.95 -0.26
C PHE A 206 -9.96 -16.45 0.05
N ALA A 207 -11.19 -16.93 0.19
CA ALA A 207 -11.54 -18.34 0.46
C ALA A 207 -10.86 -18.93 1.73
N LEU A 208 -10.72 -18.12 2.78
CA LEU A 208 -10.11 -18.49 4.06
C LEU A 208 -11.11 -18.58 5.21
N LEU A 209 -12.36 -18.14 5.03
CA LEU A 209 -13.35 -18.06 6.12
C LEU A 209 -13.64 -19.43 6.75
N ASP A 210 -13.94 -20.44 5.93
CA ASP A 210 -14.29 -21.78 6.42
C ASP A 210 -13.12 -22.45 7.16
N GLU A 211 -11.89 -22.23 6.69
CA GLU A 211 -10.69 -22.69 7.40
C GLU A 211 -10.49 -21.93 8.71
N ALA A 212 -10.63 -20.59 8.70
CA ALA A 212 -10.47 -19.76 9.89
C ALA A 212 -11.48 -20.12 11.00
N GLN A 213 -12.72 -20.47 10.64
CA GLN A 213 -13.75 -20.90 11.59
C GLN A 213 -13.35 -22.16 12.37
N LYS A 214 -12.61 -23.09 11.74
CA LYS A 214 -12.10 -24.30 12.42
C LYS A 214 -11.11 -23.96 13.54
N PHE A 215 -10.56 -22.75 13.55
CA PHE A 215 -9.60 -22.25 14.53
C PHE A 215 -10.20 -21.20 15.48
N HIS A 216 -11.51 -21.30 15.74
CA HIS A 216 -12.22 -20.46 16.72
C HIS A 216 -12.14 -18.96 16.42
N LEU A 217 -12.43 -18.59 15.16
CA LEU A 217 -12.40 -17.21 14.68
C LEU A 217 -13.14 -16.24 15.62
N GLU A 218 -14.39 -16.56 15.97
CA GLU A 218 -15.23 -15.71 16.82
C GLU A 218 -14.70 -15.56 18.26
N ASP A 219 -14.03 -16.58 18.80
CA ASP A 219 -13.51 -16.55 20.17
C ASP A 219 -12.15 -15.86 20.26
N ARG A 220 -11.40 -15.82 19.15
CA ARG A 220 -10.00 -15.38 19.11
C ARG A 220 -9.79 -14.05 18.41
N VAL A 221 -10.76 -13.51 17.70
CA VAL A 221 -10.63 -12.21 17.02
C VAL A 221 -11.43 -11.16 17.77
N VAL A 222 -10.72 -10.14 18.23
CA VAL A 222 -11.32 -8.94 18.86
C VAL A 222 -11.27 -7.81 17.84
N PRO A 223 -12.41 -7.40 17.26
CA PRO A 223 -12.44 -6.28 16.33
C PRO A 223 -12.19 -4.97 17.08
N VAL A 224 -11.34 -4.10 16.54
CA VAL A 224 -11.04 -2.77 17.10
C VAL A 224 -11.38 -1.71 16.05
N PRO A 225 -12.55 -1.05 16.14
CA PRO A 225 -12.94 0.02 15.24
C PRO A 225 -11.97 1.20 15.35
N GLY A 226 -11.26 1.52 14.27
CA GLY A 226 -10.27 2.59 14.28
C GLY A 226 -9.66 2.85 12.91
N ASN A 227 -8.78 3.84 12.83
CA ASN A 227 -8.20 4.33 11.59
C ASN A 227 -6.73 4.73 11.76
N LEU A 228 -5.85 4.08 11.01
CA LEU A 228 -4.40 4.41 10.98
C LEU A 228 -4.10 5.85 10.59
N ALA A 229 -4.97 6.48 9.79
CA ALA A 229 -4.77 7.87 9.35
C ALA A 229 -5.00 8.90 10.47
N GLN A 230 -5.51 8.49 11.63
CA GLN A 230 -5.93 9.37 12.70
C GLN A 230 -4.99 9.24 13.92
N PRO A 231 -4.81 10.34 14.69
CA PRO A 231 -4.10 10.28 15.98
C PRO A 231 -4.67 9.17 16.88
N LEU A 232 -3.81 8.53 17.67
CA LEU A 232 -4.18 7.40 18.54
C LEU A 232 -4.92 6.28 17.79
N LEU A 233 -4.64 6.09 16.50
CA LEU A 233 -5.29 5.10 15.64
C LEU A 233 -6.80 5.33 15.51
N GLY A 234 -7.28 6.56 15.71
CA GLY A 234 -8.71 6.92 15.69
C GLY A 234 -9.48 6.48 16.95
N LEU A 235 -8.78 6.05 17.99
CA LEU A 235 -9.36 5.68 19.29
C LEU A 235 -9.37 6.90 20.22
N ASP A 236 -10.34 6.93 21.14
CA ASP A 236 -10.26 7.85 22.27
C ASP A 236 -9.10 7.45 23.21
N ALA A 237 -8.69 8.39 24.06
CA ALA A 237 -7.51 8.21 24.92
C ALA A 237 -7.64 7.07 25.93
N ASP A 238 -8.86 6.76 26.39
CA ASP A 238 -9.10 5.70 27.36
C ASP A 238 -9.08 4.35 26.65
N THR A 239 -9.75 4.22 25.50
CA THR A 239 -9.70 3.03 24.65
C THR A 239 -8.27 2.71 24.19
N PHE A 240 -7.49 3.72 23.80
CA PHE A 240 -6.08 3.54 23.44
C PHE A 240 -5.25 2.99 24.61
N LYS A 241 -5.48 3.47 25.84
CA LYS A 241 -4.80 2.97 27.06
C LYS A 241 -5.29 1.58 27.47
N MET A 242 -6.57 1.27 27.30
CA MET A 242 -7.12 -0.06 27.53
C MET A 242 -6.47 -1.06 26.57
N LEU A 243 -6.42 -0.75 25.28
CA LEU A 243 -5.71 -1.55 24.28
C LEU A 243 -4.24 -1.73 24.68
N ALA A 244 -3.56 -0.67 25.12
CA ALA A 244 -2.19 -0.74 25.62
C ALA A 244 -2.02 -1.61 26.88
N THR A 245 -3.08 -1.87 27.64
CA THR A 245 -3.06 -2.74 28.81
C THR A 245 -3.19 -4.20 28.43
N GLU A 246 -4.01 -4.50 27.42
CA GLU A 246 -4.37 -5.85 27.02
C GLU A 246 -3.33 -6.52 26.13
N ILE A 247 -2.72 -5.79 25.19
CA ILE A 247 -1.88 -6.40 24.16
C ILE A 247 -0.45 -6.67 24.65
N ASP A 248 0.11 -7.78 24.20
CA ASP A 248 1.47 -8.23 24.51
C ASP A 248 2.47 -7.84 23.41
N ALA A 249 2.05 -7.82 22.15
CA ALA A 249 2.87 -7.56 20.95
C ALA A 249 2.04 -6.89 19.84
N ILE A 250 2.72 -6.26 18.89
CA ILE A 250 2.10 -5.61 17.73
C ILE A 250 2.69 -6.17 16.43
N LEU A 251 1.83 -6.60 15.51
CA LEU A 251 2.15 -6.87 14.12
C LEU A 251 1.58 -5.75 13.25
N HIS A 252 2.45 -4.82 12.84
CA HIS A 252 2.07 -3.67 12.04
C HIS A 252 2.18 -3.96 10.55
N ASN A 253 1.06 -4.35 9.93
CA ASN A 253 0.95 -4.63 8.50
C ASN A 253 0.11 -3.59 7.72
N GLY A 254 -0.76 -2.84 8.40
CA GLY A 254 -1.66 -1.91 7.71
C GLY A 254 -0.91 -0.76 7.03
N ALA A 255 -1.21 -0.53 5.75
CA ALA A 255 -0.69 0.55 4.93
C ALA A 255 -1.69 0.87 3.79
N ASP A 256 -1.64 2.09 3.26
CA ASP A 256 -2.20 2.42 1.94
C ASP A 256 -1.12 2.10 0.88
N VAL A 257 -1.38 1.05 0.09
CA VAL A 257 -0.46 0.55 -0.93
C VAL A 257 -0.94 1.07 -2.29
N ASN A 258 -0.39 2.21 -2.70
CA ASN A 258 -0.69 2.82 -3.98
C ASN A 258 0.58 3.40 -4.60
N LEU A 259 1.03 2.79 -5.70
CA LEU A 259 2.30 3.14 -6.36
C LEU A 259 2.22 4.44 -7.18
N VAL A 260 1.03 5.01 -7.36
CA VAL A 260 0.78 6.21 -8.16
C VAL A 260 0.62 7.46 -7.29
N LYS A 261 0.09 7.31 -6.06
CA LYS A 261 -0.11 8.43 -5.14
C LYS A 261 1.24 9.06 -4.71
N PRO A 262 1.32 10.39 -4.58
CA PRO A 262 2.48 11.05 -4.01
C PRO A 262 2.64 10.73 -2.51
N TYR A 263 3.84 10.93 -1.97
CA TYR A 263 4.15 10.73 -0.55
C TYR A 263 3.17 11.45 0.38
N SER A 264 2.82 12.69 0.07
CA SER A 264 1.91 13.52 0.89
C SER A 264 0.55 12.86 1.14
N ALA A 265 -0.01 12.19 0.13
CA ALA A 265 -1.28 11.49 0.23
C ALA A 265 -1.20 10.19 1.05
N LEU A 266 -0.01 9.59 1.14
CA LEU A 266 0.25 8.34 1.86
C LEU A 266 0.75 8.55 3.29
N LYS A 267 1.30 9.74 3.58
CA LYS A 267 1.92 10.09 4.86
C LYS A 267 1.01 9.84 6.06
N SER A 268 -0.27 10.20 5.98
CA SER A 268 -1.22 10.05 7.11
C SER A 268 -1.36 8.59 7.54
N VAL A 269 -1.54 7.68 6.59
CA VAL A 269 -1.71 6.25 6.87
C VAL A 269 -0.38 5.57 7.16
N ASN A 270 0.61 5.75 6.29
CA ASN A 270 1.82 4.93 6.29
C ASN A 270 2.85 5.42 7.30
N VAL A 271 2.97 6.74 7.50
CA VAL A 271 3.99 7.36 8.36
C VAL A 271 3.41 7.69 9.72
N LEU A 272 2.37 8.53 9.77
CA LEU A 272 1.75 8.92 11.04
C LEU A 272 1.06 7.73 11.72
N GLY A 273 0.44 6.83 10.95
CA GLY A 273 -0.07 5.56 11.48
C GLY A 273 1.02 4.69 12.12
N THR A 274 2.19 4.56 11.50
CA THR A 274 3.36 3.88 12.11
C THR A 274 3.78 4.56 13.40
N GLN A 275 3.82 5.90 13.43
CA GLN A 275 4.17 6.65 14.64
C GLN A 275 3.18 6.36 15.79
N GLU A 276 1.88 6.32 15.51
CA GLU A 276 0.87 6.03 16.53
C GLU A 276 0.91 4.56 17.00
N VAL A 277 1.31 3.62 16.13
CA VAL A 277 1.62 2.24 16.53
C VAL A 277 2.83 2.18 17.47
N LEU A 278 3.91 2.89 17.15
CA LEU A 278 5.08 2.97 18.03
C LEU A 278 4.73 3.66 19.37
N ARG A 279 3.83 4.65 19.35
CA ARG A 279 3.26 5.28 20.55
C ARG A 279 2.50 4.26 21.39
N LEU A 280 1.66 3.43 20.79
CA LEU A 280 0.93 2.36 21.48
C LEU A 280 1.91 1.37 22.14
N ALA A 281 3.00 1.05 21.45
CA ALA A 281 4.02 0.11 21.91
C ALA A 281 4.72 0.55 23.21
N VAL A 282 4.93 1.86 23.39
CA VAL A 282 5.56 2.44 24.60
C VAL A 282 4.55 2.96 25.63
N THR A 283 3.26 3.02 25.28
CA THR A 283 2.22 3.48 26.19
C THR A 283 2.04 2.49 27.32
N ASN A 284 2.14 3.01 28.54
CA ASN A 284 1.87 2.25 29.75
C ASN A 284 0.36 1.98 29.85
N GLY A 285 0.01 0.73 30.14
CA GLY A 285 -1.35 0.38 30.50
C GLY A 285 -1.70 0.88 31.89
N LEU A 286 -3.00 0.87 32.21
CA LEU A 286 -3.54 1.38 33.48
C LEU A 286 -2.99 0.62 34.71
N ALA A 287 -2.62 -0.66 34.54
CA ALA A 287 -2.14 -1.53 35.62
C ALA A 287 -0.70 -2.07 35.42
N LYS A 288 -0.09 -1.90 34.23
CA LYS A 288 1.20 -2.50 33.88
C LYS A 288 2.05 -1.55 33.03
N THR A 289 3.27 -1.27 33.51
CA THR A 289 4.33 -0.65 32.70
C THR A 289 5.02 -1.75 31.89
N ARG A 290 4.66 -1.91 30.62
CA ARG A 290 5.26 -2.90 29.71
C ARG A 290 5.35 -2.35 28.29
N VAL A 291 6.51 -2.54 27.68
CA VAL A 291 6.72 -2.32 26.24
C VAL A 291 6.17 -3.49 25.45
N LYS A 292 5.60 -3.22 24.28
CA LYS A 292 5.15 -4.26 23.35
C LYS A 292 6.16 -4.35 22.21
N PRO A 293 6.72 -5.53 21.88
CA PRO A 293 7.51 -5.68 20.68
C PRO A 293 6.67 -5.32 19.46
N VAL A 294 7.32 -4.69 18.47
CA VAL A 294 6.70 -4.28 17.21
C VAL A 294 7.35 -5.04 16.06
N HIS A 295 6.55 -5.85 15.39
CA HIS A 295 6.92 -6.50 14.14
C HIS A 295 6.35 -5.67 13.00
N TYR A 296 7.19 -4.85 12.37
CA TYR A 296 6.79 -3.96 11.29
C TYR A 296 6.94 -4.64 9.94
N VAL A 297 5.85 -4.75 9.19
CA VAL A 297 5.86 -5.23 7.81
C VAL A 297 6.17 -4.06 6.89
N SER A 298 7.42 -4.01 6.42
CA SER A 298 7.92 -3.07 5.43
C SER A 298 7.77 -3.63 4.01
N THR A 299 8.71 -3.40 3.11
CA THR A 299 8.72 -3.90 1.73
C THR A 299 10.15 -3.87 1.17
N ASN A 300 10.47 -4.76 0.24
CA ASN A 300 11.69 -4.64 -0.56
C ASN A 300 11.67 -3.41 -1.51
N GLY A 301 10.51 -2.78 -1.71
CA GLY A 301 10.37 -1.52 -2.47
C GLY A 301 11.05 -0.30 -1.84
N VAL A 302 11.66 -0.43 -0.65
CA VAL A 302 12.52 0.62 -0.06
C VAL A 302 13.90 0.70 -0.71
N PHE A 303 14.22 -0.21 -1.63
CA PHE A 303 15.43 -0.17 -2.43
C PHE A 303 15.14 0.47 -3.81
N PRO A 304 15.80 1.58 -4.18
CA PRO A 304 15.64 2.24 -5.48
C PRO A 304 15.84 1.32 -6.69
N SER A 305 15.08 1.50 -7.78
CA SER A 305 15.29 0.79 -9.04
C SER A 305 16.59 1.17 -9.75
N THR A 306 17.09 2.37 -9.51
CA THR A 306 18.35 2.88 -10.09
C THR A 306 19.60 2.34 -9.41
N LEU A 307 19.46 1.75 -8.21
CA LEU A 307 20.60 1.25 -7.47
C LEU A 307 21.05 -0.09 -8.05
N ALA A 308 22.24 -0.11 -8.66
CA ALA A 308 22.85 -1.33 -9.15
C ALA A 308 23.63 -2.01 -8.01
N ALA A 309 23.20 -3.20 -7.60
CA ALA A 309 23.91 -4.05 -6.64
C ALA A 309 23.75 -5.52 -7.05
N PRO A 310 24.79 -6.36 -6.87
CA PRO A 310 24.68 -7.79 -7.16
C PRO A 310 23.67 -8.49 -6.23
N LYS A 311 23.52 -7.96 -5.01
CA LYS A 311 22.55 -8.43 -4.02
C LYS A 311 22.22 -7.32 -3.03
N PHE A 312 20.95 -7.17 -2.67
CA PHE A 312 20.49 -6.21 -1.66
C PHE A 312 20.41 -6.88 -0.30
N LEU A 313 21.25 -6.46 0.64
CA LEU A 313 21.40 -7.13 1.93
C LEU A 313 20.29 -6.74 2.92
N GLU A 314 19.91 -7.68 3.79
CA GLU A 314 19.05 -7.43 4.96
C GLU A 314 19.62 -6.31 5.87
N THR A 315 20.96 -6.25 5.97
CA THR A 315 21.70 -5.28 6.79
C THR A 315 22.08 -3.99 6.04
N ALA A 316 21.54 -3.75 4.84
CA ALA A 316 21.86 -2.56 4.08
C ALA A 316 21.41 -1.29 4.82
N ASP A 317 22.29 -0.29 4.87
CA ASP A 317 21.94 1.05 5.33
C ASP A 317 21.19 1.79 4.22
N LEU A 318 19.97 2.21 4.52
CA LEU A 318 19.09 2.91 3.58
C LEU A 318 19.12 4.43 3.75
N SER A 319 19.86 4.97 4.73
CA SER A 319 19.85 6.39 5.07
C SER A 319 20.21 7.30 3.89
N GLU A 320 21.17 6.89 3.07
CA GLU A 320 21.65 7.64 1.89
C GLU A 320 20.79 7.44 0.63
N MET A 321 19.76 6.59 0.68
CA MET A 321 18.97 6.21 -0.50
C MET A 321 17.64 6.97 -0.65
N SER A 322 17.35 7.87 0.29
CA SER A 322 16.05 8.56 0.39
C SER A 322 15.67 9.35 -0.88
N ASP A 323 16.64 10.02 -1.51
CA ASP A 323 16.41 10.86 -2.70
C ASP A 323 16.19 10.06 -4.00
N GLN A 324 16.38 8.74 -3.97
CA GLN A 324 16.34 7.87 -5.16
C GLN A 324 15.11 6.95 -5.20
N LEU A 325 14.20 7.05 -4.22
CA LEU A 325 13.06 6.15 -4.12
C LEU A 325 12.04 6.36 -5.25
N ASP A 326 11.61 5.25 -5.83
CA ASP A 326 10.90 5.21 -7.12
C ASP A 326 9.52 5.89 -7.12
N ASN A 327 8.83 5.91 -5.97
CA ASN A 327 7.47 6.45 -5.86
C ASN A 327 7.07 6.82 -4.43
N GLY A 328 5.91 7.47 -4.26
CA GLY A 328 5.41 7.92 -2.96
C GLY A 328 5.19 6.80 -1.95
N TYR A 329 4.84 5.59 -2.40
CA TYR A 329 4.71 4.43 -1.52
C TYR A 329 6.06 4.01 -0.95
N ALA A 330 7.07 3.81 -1.81
CA ALA A 330 8.45 3.52 -1.39
C ALA A 330 8.98 4.56 -0.41
N GLN A 331 8.77 5.85 -0.70
CA GLN A 331 9.13 6.98 0.17
C GLN A 331 8.46 6.86 1.55
N SER A 332 7.14 6.61 1.58
CA SER A 332 6.41 6.48 2.84
C SER A 332 6.85 5.28 3.68
N LYS A 333 7.16 4.14 3.04
CA LYS A 333 7.62 2.93 3.73
C LYS A 333 9.04 3.09 4.26
N TRP A 334 9.92 3.76 3.51
CA TRP A 334 11.26 4.12 3.95
C TRP A 334 11.22 5.00 5.19
N VAL A 335 10.41 6.08 5.19
CA VAL A 335 10.27 6.98 6.35
C VAL A 335 9.81 6.21 7.60
N SER A 336 8.81 5.35 7.45
CA SER A 336 8.29 4.53 8.56
C SER A 336 9.29 3.50 9.06
N GLU A 337 10.11 2.95 8.17
CA GLU A 337 11.19 2.04 8.53
C GLU A 337 12.29 2.75 9.33
N GLN A 338 12.68 3.96 8.93
CA GLN A 338 13.62 4.79 9.71
C GLN A 338 13.06 5.13 11.10
N MET A 339 11.76 5.42 11.22
CA MET A 339 11.12 5.60 12.53
C MET A 339 11.15 4.33 13.39
N CYS A 340 10.99 3.16 12.78
CA CYS A 340 11.10 1.87 13.47
C CYS A 340 12.53 1.62 13.96
N HIS A 341 13.54 1.95 13.16
CA HIS A 341 14.95 1.87 13.56
C HIS A 341 15.28 2.85 14.70
N GLU A 342 14.77 4.08 14.65
CA GLU A 342 14.95 5.05 15.73
C GLU A 342 14.24 4.58 17.02
N ALA A 343 13.04 4.00 16.93
CA ALA A 343 12.39 3.40 18.09
C ALA A 343 13.23 2.23 18.67
N ALA A 344 13.82 1.41 17.80
CA ALA A 344 14.72 0.34 18.20
C ALA A 344 15.98 0.87 18.91
N HIS A 345 16.58 1.93 18.37
CA HIS A 345 17.72 2.62 18.97
C HIS A 345 17.38 3.22 20.35
N ARG A 346 16.14 3.68 20.55
CA ARG A 346 15.60 4.10 21.86
C ARG A 346 15.33 2.94 22.83
N GLY A 347 15.52 1.70 22.38
CA GLY A 347 15.38 0.48 23.18
C GLY A 347 14.02 -0.20 23.07
N LEU A 348 13.16 0.19 22.11
CA LEU A 348 11.94 -0.57 21.84
C LEU A 348 12.32 -1.87 21.09
N PRO A 349 11.81 -3.05 21.45
CA PRO A 349 12.04 -4.26 20.67
C PRO A 349 11.29 -4.18 19.34
N VAL A 350 12.01 -4.05 18.23
CA VAL A 350 11.43 -3.92 16.90
C VAL A 350 12.08 -4.92 15.95
N SER A 351 11.29 -5.55 15.08
CA SER A 351 11.78 -6.27 13.91
C SER A 351 11.20 -5.64 12.65
N VAL A 352 12.02 -5.50 11.60
CA VAL A 352 11.56 -5.04 10.30
C VAL A 352 11.50 -6.24 9.36
N LEU A 353 10.33 -6.55 8.83
CA LEU A 353 10.11 -7.67 7.93
C LEU A 353 9.77 -7.08 6.57
N ARG A 354 10.61 -7.26 5.54
CA ARG A 354 10.41 -6.71 4.18
C ARG A 354 9.93 -7.83 3.25
N PRO A 355 8.63 -7.96 2.97
CA PRO A 355 8.17 -8.95 2.03
C PRO A 355 8.58 -8.60 0.60
N GLY A 356 8.71 -9.65 -0.23
CA GLY A 356 8.92 -9.54 -1.67
C GLY A 356 7.66 -9.17 -2.44
N ASN A 357 7.65 -9.44 -3.76
CA ASN A 357 6.46 -9.25 -4.58
C ASN A 357 5.39 -10.29 -4.23
N MET A 358 4.25 -9.83 -3.71
CA MET A 358 3.19 -10.72 -3.21
C MET A 358 2.46 -11.42 -4.36
N ALA A 359 2.67 -12.73 -4.43
CA ALA A 359 2.00 -13.66 -5.33
C ALA A 359 0.73 -14.24 -4.66
N PRO A 360 -0.17 -14.89 -5.42
CA PRO A 360 -1.35 -15.52 -4.86
C PRO A 360 -1.00 -16.66 -3.92
N SER A 361 -1.99 -17.12 -3.15
CA SER A 361 -1.77 -18.26 -2.25
C SER A 361 -1.39 -19.49 -3.04
N SER A 362 -0.28 -20.13 -2.65
CA SER A 362 0.17 -21.42 -3.19
C SER A 362 -0.80 -22.58 -2.91
N LEU A 363 -1.73 -22.42 -1.96
CA LEU A 363 -2.74 -23.41 -1.62
C LEU A 363 -4.07 -23.19 -2.36
N THR A 364 -4.54 -21.94 -2.47
CA THR A 364 -5.90 -21.65 -2.98
C THR A 364 -5.93 -20.98 -4.35
N GLY A 365 -4.79 -20.47 -4.83
CA GLY A 365 -4.69 -19.67 -6.05
C GLY A 365 -5.35 -18.30 -5.97
N GLN A 366 -5.87 -17.88 -4.81
CA GLN A 366 -6.55 -16.60 -4.67
C GLN A 366 -5.56 -15.44 -4.73
N TRP A 367 -5.89 -14.44 -5.56
CA TRP A 367 -5.03 -13.29 -5.88
C TRP A 367 -5.79 -11.98 -5.67
N ASN A 368 -5.06 -10.93 -5.30
CA ASN A 368 -5.49 -9.54 -5.50
C ASN A 368 -5.67 -9.21 -7.00
N SER A 369 -6.90 -8.97 -7.43
CA SER A 369 -7.25 -8.65 -8.82
C SER A 369 -6.76 -7.29 -9.33
N SER A 370 -6.24 -6.45 -8.43
CA SER A 370 -5.63 -5.16 -8.78
C SER A 370 -4.11 -5.25 -8.95
N ASP A 371 -3.51 -6.41 -8.67
CA ASP A 371 -2.07 -6.63 -8.85
C ASP A 371 -1.68 -6.59 -10.33
N PHE A 372 -0.55 -5.97 -10.66
CA PHE A 372 -0.18 -5.77 -12.06
C PHE A 372 0.27 -7.06 -12.75
N ILE A 373 0.90 -7.99 -12.02
CA ILE A 373 1.24 -9.33 -12.56
C ILE A 373 -0.05 -10.10 -12.80
N TYR A 374 -1.04 -10.01 -11.90
CA TYR A 374 -2.37 -10.58 -12.12
C TYR A 374 -3.00 -10.05 -13.42
N LEU A 375 -3.03 -8.72 -13.59
CA LEU A 375 -3.61 -8.07 -14.77
C LEU A 375 -2.89 -8.50 -16.06
N LEU A 376 -1.56 -8.54 -16.05
CA LEU A 376 -0.74 -9.01 -17.17
C LEU A 376 -1.12 -10.44 -17.57
N LEU A 377 -1.11 -11.38 -16.62
CA LEU A 377 -1.37 -12.78 -16.91
C LEU A 377 -2.83 -13.02 -17.31
N LYS A 378 -3.78 -12.33 -16.68
CA LYS A 378 -5.20 -12.42 -17.05
C LYS A 378 -5.45 -11.83 -18.44
N GLY A 379 -4.75 -10.76 -18.79
CA GLY A 379 -4.74 -10.19 -20.15
C GLY A 379 -4.20 -11.19 -21.17
N CYS A 380 -3.05 -11.81 -20.91
CA CYS A 380 -2.49 -12.85 -21.77
C CYS A 380 -3.47 -14.03 -21.98
N ALA A 381 -4.09 -14.50 -20.89
CA ALA A 381 -5.08 -15.58 -20.94
C ALA A 381 -6.33 -15.20 -21.76
N SER A 382 -6.76 -13.94 -21.69
CA SER A 382 -7.93 -13.44 -22.42
C SER A 382 -7.65 -13.25 -23.90
N LEU A 383 -6.43 -12.84 -24.25
CA LEU A 383 -6.00 -12.63 -25.64
C LEU A 383 -5.59 -13.92 -26.35
N GLY A 384 -5.38 -15.01 -25.62
CA GLY A 384 -4.81 -16.23 -26.19
C GLY A 384 -3.32 -16.08 -26.57
N ALA A 385 -2.62 -15.11 -25.99
CA ALA A 385 -1.26 -14.77 -26.40
C ALA A 385 -0.40 -14.24 -25.25
N VAL A 386 0.90 -14.54 -25.30
CA VAL A 386 1.92 -14.02 -24.37
C VAL A 386 2.96 -13.20 -25.15
N PRO A 387 3.57 -12.16 -24.55
CA PRO A 387 4.60 -11.39 -25.21
C PRO A 387 5.92 -12.17 -25.30
N ALA A 388 6.47 -12.30 -26.51
CA ALA A 388 7.77 -12.88 -26.77
C ALA A 388 8.87 -11.88 -26.37
N ARG A 389 9.23 -11.90 -25.10
CA ARG A 389 10.23 -10.99 -24.51
C ARG A 389 11.09 -11.73 -23.49
N SER A 390 12.36 -11.35 -23.36
CA SER A 390 13.35 -12.05 -22.50
C SER A 390 14.00 -11.17 -21.41
N ASP A 391 13.78 -9.86 -21.43
CA ASP A 391 14.30 -8.89 -20.45
C ASP A 391 13.34 -8.64 -19.28
N TRP A 392 12.30 -9.46 -19.13
CA TRP A 392 11.37 -9.38 -18.00
C TRP A 392 11.67 -10.44 -16.95
N PHE A 393 11.43 -10.10 -15.69
CA PHE A 393 11.71 -10.91 -14.52
C PHE A 393 10.49 -10.96 -13.61
N PHE A 394 10.20 -12.15 -13.08
CA PHE A 394 9.08 -12.41 -12.19
C PHE A 394 9.61 -12.90 -10.84
N ASP A 395 9.63 -11.99 -9.86
CA ASP A 395 9.69 -12.36 -8.44
C ASP A 395 8.27 -12.59 -7.94
N MET A 396 8.04 -13.76 -7.35
CA MET A 396 6.73 -14.19 -6.88
C MET A 396 6.87 -14.89 -5.53
N THR A 397 6.49 -14.18 -4.48
CA THR A 397 6.46 -14.67 -3.09
C THR A 397 5.03 -15.02 -2.71
N PRO A 398 4.65 -16.32 -2.60
CA PRO A 398 3.29 -16.70 -2.27
C PRO A 398 2.83 -16.09 -0.94
N VAL A 399 1.65 -15.47 -0.93
CA VAL A 399 1.16 -14.70 0.23
C VAL A 399 0.97 -15.56 1.48
N ASP A 400 0.63 -16.84 1.32
CA ASP A 400 0.51 -17.81 2.41
C ASP A 400 1.85 -18.21 3.00
N TYR A 401 2.90 -18.36 2.19
CA TYR A 401 4.27 -18.49 2.66
C TYR A 401 4.71 -17.22 3.42
N ALA A 402 4.54 -16.03 2.84
CA ALA A 402 4.90 -14.77 3.48
C ALA A 402 4.19 -14.61 4.83
N ALA A 403 2.88 -14.90 4.88
CA ALA A 403 2.10 -14.84 6.11
C ALA A 403 2.58 -15.86 7.15
N ARG A 404 2.84 -17.11 6.75
CA ARG A 404 3.38 -18.15 7.63
C ARG A 404 4.71 -17.75 8.25
N THR A 405 5.61 -17.20 7.44
CA THR A 405 6.92 -16.71 7.86
C THR A 405 6.83 -15.52 8.81
N ILE A 406 6.01 -14.52 8.50
CA ILE A 406 5.81 -13.36 9.37
C ILE A 406 5.20 -13.79 10.70
N VAL A 407 4.21 -14.70 10.70
CA VAL A 407 3.62 -15.23 11.94
C VAL A 407 4.60 -16.07 12.75
N HIS A 408 5.49 -16.82 12.10
CA HIS A 408 6.60 -17.49 12.79
C HIS A 408 7.43 -16.48 13.58
N PHE A 409 7.88 -15.41 12.93
CA PHE A 409 8.69 -14.37 13.56
C PHE A 409 7.93 -13.44 14.50
N ALA A 410 6.61 -13.28 14.39
CA ALA A 410 5.85 -12.37 15.23
C ALA A 410 5.17 -13.05 16.42
N ALA A 411 4.82 -14.34 16.30
CA ALA A 411 3.96 -15.03 17.26
C ALA A 411 4.50 -16.36 17.77
N LEU A 412 5.41 -17.04 17.06
CA LEU A 412 5.91 -18.36 17.47
C LEU A 412 7.34 -18.30 18.02
N ARG A 413 8.23 -17.58 17.32
CA ARG A 413 9.64 -17.40 17.64
C ARG A 413 10.06 -15.92 17.55
N PRO A 414 9.41 -15.00 18.28
CA PRO A 414 9.75 -13.58 18.21
C PRO A 414 11.20 -13.26 18.57
N ALA A 415 11.82 -14.06 19.44
CA ALA A 415 13.24 -13.95 19.76
C ALA A 415 14.18 -13.97 18.54
N GLU A 416 13.80 -14.67 17.46
CA GLU A 416 14.64 -14.83 16.26
C GLU A 416 14.64 -13.58 15.37
N ALA A 417 13.60 -12.75 15.43
CA ALA A 417 13.46 -11.58 14.56
C ALA A 417 13.67 -10.24 15.27
N LEU A 418 13.53 -10.17 16.59
CA LEU A 418 13.68 -8.92 17.32
C LEU A 418 15.10 -8.35 17.17
N GLY A 419 15.19 -7.08 16.77
CA GLY A 419 16.44 -6.40 16.45
C GLY A 419 16.97 -6.69 15.04
N GLN A 420 16.28 -7.53 14.25
CA GLN A 420 16.66 -7.86 12.89
C GLN A 420 15.82 -7.12 11.86
N THR A 421 16.42 -6.93 10.70
CA THR A 421 15.71 -6.66 9.44
C THR A 421 15.79 -7.93 8.60
N LEU A 422 14.65 -8.46 8.15
CA LEU A 422 14.59 -9.73 7.43
C LEU A 422 13.84 -9.57 6.10
N HIS A 423 14.35 -10.19 5.04
CA HIS A 423 13.73 -10.24 3.72
C HIS A 423 12.82 -11.48 3.62
N ILE A 424 11.52 -11.24 3.52
CA ILE A 424 10.49 -12.30 3.47
C ILE A 424 10.03 -12.47 2.02
N GLN A 425 10.86 -13.12 1.21
CA GLN A 425 10.61 -13.29 -0.21
C GLN A 425 10.88 -14.72 -0.68
N ASN A 426 10.60 -15.00 -1.95
CA ASN A 426 11.05 -16.22 -2.59
C ASN A 426 12.60 -16.23 -2.59
N PRO A 427 13.26 -17.24 -1.98
CA PRO A 427 14.72 -17.31 -1.97
C PRO A 427 15.31 -17.67 -3.34
N SER A 428 14.47 -18.13 -4.28
CA SER A 428 14.87 -18.37 -5.67
C SER A 428 15.08 -17.05 -6.40
N LEU A 429 15.95 -17.04 -7.40
CA LEU A 429 16.13 -15.87 -8.28
C LEU A 429 14.83 -15.54 -9.02
N PRO A 430 14.58 -14.26 -9.36
CA PRO A 430 13.49 -13.88 -10.23
C PRO A 430 13.51 -14.68 -11.54
N VAL A 431 12.35 -15.22 -11.92
CA VAL A 431 12.23 -16.08 -13.11
C VAL A 431 12.18 -15.20 -14.36
N LYS A 432 13.11 -15.41 -15.30
CA LYS A 432 13.09 -14.70 -16.58
C LYS A 432 11.85 -15.07 -17.40
N SER A 433 11.34 -14.12 -18.17
CA SER A 433 10.12 -14.27 -18.97
C SER A 433 10.19 -15.35 -20.03
N ASP A 434 11.38 -15.64 -20.57
CA ASP A 434 11.63 -16.73 -21.51
C ASP A 434 11.46 -18.13 -20.88
N VAL A 435 11.53 -18.23 -19.55
CA VAL A 435 11.21 -19.45 -18.78
C VAL A 435 9.79 -19.37 -18.18
N PHE A 436 9.42 -18.19 -17.68
CA PHE A 436 8.14 -17.99 -17.01
C PHE A 436 6.94 -18.18 -17.94
N PHE A 437 6.96 -17.57 -19.15
CA PHE A 437 5.84 -17.70 -20.07
C PHE A 437 5.63 -19.14 -20.56
N PRO A 438 6.66 -19.96 -20.85
CA PRO A 438 6.48 -21.39 -21.07
C PRO A 438 5.81 -22.14 -19.91
N PHE A 439 6.15 -21.84 -18.65
CA PHE A 439 5.42 -22.43 -17.52
C PHE A 439 3.95 -21.98 -17.50
N PHE A 440 3.70 -20.69 -17.77
CA PHE A 440 2.34 -20.14 -17.80
C PHE A 440 1.50 -20.72 -18.95
N THR A 441 2.04 -20.85 -20.15
CA THR A 441 1.34 -21.46 -21.29
C THR A 441 1.09 -22.96 -21.04
N GLY A 442 2.05 -23.66 -20.42
CA GLY A 442 1.89 -25.05 -19.99
C GLY A 442 0.82 -25.23 -18.91
N ALA A 443 0.63 -24.26 -18.03
CA ALA A 443 -0.46 -24.27 -17.03
C ALA A 443 -1.84 -24.03 -17.68
N MET A 444 -1.89 -23.21 -18.74
CA MET A 444 -3.11 -22.78 -19.43
C MET A 444 -3.49 -23.66 -20.64
N THR A 445 -3.43 -24.99 -20.49
CA THR A 445 -3.64 -25.95 -21.60
C THR A 445 -4.96 -25.78 -22.36
N THR A 446 -6.00 -25.25 -21.70
CA THR A 446 -7.33 -25.05 -22.30
C THR A 446 -7.43 -23.82 -23.21
N LYS A 447 -6.48 -22.87 -23.13
CA LYS A 447 -6.53 -21.59 -23.87
C LYS A 447 -5.59 -21.51 -25.07
N ASN A 448 -4.71 -22.50 -25.27
CA ASN A 448 -3.72 -22.56 -26.35
C ASN A 448 -2.99 -21.23 -26.58
N LEU A 449 -2.27 -20.75 -25.56
CA LEU A 449 -1.58 -19.47 -25.59
C LEU A 449 -0.39 -19.50 -26.55
N VAL A 450 -0.28 -18.50 -27.42
CA VAL A 450 0.81 -18.39 -28.41
C VAL A 450 1.73 -17.22 -28.08
N ALA A 451 3.04 -17.42 -28.16
CA ALA A 451 4.01 -16.33 -28.05
C ALA A 451 4.00 -15.49 -29.34
N ILE A 452 3.87 -14.17 -29.20
CA ILE A 452 3.88 -13.21 -30.32
C ILE A 452 4.80 -12.03 -30.00
N GLU A 453 5.25 -11.31 -31.03
CA GLU A 453 6.10 -10.12 -30.86
C GLU A 453 5.49 -9.12 -29.87
N TYR A 454 6.32 -8.51 -29.02
CA TYR A 454 5.84 -7.64 -27.93
C TYR A 454 5.00 -6.47 -28.45
N ALA A 455 5.44 -5.84 -29.55
CA ALA A 455 4.71 -4.73 -30.17
C ALA A 455 3.30 -5.16 -30.61
N ASP A 456 3.17 -6.35 -31.19
CA ASP A 456 1.89 -6.91 -31.62
C ASP A 456 1.02 -7.30 -30.43
N TRP A 457 1.60 -7.89 -29.39
CA TRP A 457 0.90 -8.21 -28.15
C TRP A 457 0.34 -6.95 -27.49
N LYS A 458 1.16 -5.90 -27.37
CA LYS A 458 0.76 -4.62 -26.78
C LYS A 458 -0.34 -3.95 -27.61
N HIS A 459 -0.23 -3.97 -28.93
CA HIS A 459 -1.30 -3.49 -29.81
C HIS A 459 -2.62 -4.23 -29.57
N LYS A 460 -2.59 -5.57 -29.49
CA LYS A 460 -3.78 -6.39 -29.17
C LYS A 460 -4.38 -6.07 -27.80
N VAL A 461 -3.56 -5.79 -26.78
CA VAL A 461 -4.03 -5.35 -25.46
C VAL A 461 -4.85 -4.06 -25.59
N HIS A 462 -4.31 -3.03 -26.25
CA HIS A 462 -5.02 -1.76 -26.43
C HIS A 462 -6.26 -1.89 -27.31
N GLU A 463 -6.19 -2.66 -28.39
CA GLU A 463 -7.33 -2.93 -29.27
C GLU A 463 -8.46 -3.64 -28.52
N ALA A 464 -8.13 -4.70 -27.75
CA ALA A 464 -9.11 -5.43 -26.97
C ALA A 464 -9.70 -4.57 -25.85
N ALA A 465 -8.91 -3.71 -25.20
CA ALA A 465 -9.37 -2.81 -24.16
C ALA A 465 -10.30 -1.70 -24.67
N ALA A 466 -10.19 -1.32 -25.94
CA ALA A 466 -11.03 -0.30 -26.57
C ALA A 466 -12.42 -0.81 -26.99
N LYS A 467 -12.65 -2.13 -26.98
CA LYS A 467 -13.94 -2.73 -27.32
C LYS A 467 -15.00 -2.41 -26.26
N ALA A 468 -16.25 -2.26 -26.69
CA ALA A 468 -17.36 -1.92 -25.79
C ALA A 468 -17.63 -2.98 -24.71
N ASP A 469 -17.28 -4.24 -24.99
CA ASP A 469 -17.42 -5.41 -24.11
C ASP A 469 -16.12 -5.78 -23.38
N ALA A 470 -15.11 -4.91 -23.41
CA ALA A 470 -13.84 -5.17 -22.74
C ALA A 470 -14.00 -5.36 -21.22
N THR A 471 -13.35 -6.39 -20.69
CA THR A 471 -13.27 -6.61 -19.23
C THR A 471 -12.51 -5.48 -18.55
N LEU A 472 -12.85 -5.20 -17.29
CA LEU A 472 -12.17 -4.18 -16.49
C LEU A 472 -10.67 -4.47 -16.32
N GLU A 473 -10.28 -5.73 -16.24
CA GLU A 473 -8.90 -6.18 -16.14
C GLU A 473 -8.08 -5.78 -17.37
N LEU A 474 -8.60 -6.03 -18.58
CA LEU A 474 -7.96 -5.60 -19.83
C LEU A 474 -7.84 -4.08 -19.92
N GLN A 475 -8.89 -3.34 -19.53
CA GLN A 475 -8.84 -1.88 -19.51
C GLN A 475 -7.77 -1.35 -18.56
N ARG A 476 -7.65 -1.95 -17.37
CA ARG A 476 -6.60 -1.59 -16.39
C ARG A 476 -5.21 -1.96 -16.87
N LEU A 477 -5.03 -3.14 -17.48
CA LEU A 477 -3.76 -3.54 -18.07
C LEU A 477 -3.33 -2.55 -19.15
N ALA A 478 -4.21 -2.24 -20.11
CA ALA A 478 -3.92 -1.29 -21.18
C ALA A 478 -3.60 0.11 -20.66
N ALA A 479 -4.26 0.56 -19.61
CA ALA A 479 -3.99 1.87 -18.99
C ALA A 479 -2.66 1.92 -18.22
N GLY A 480 -2.14 0.79 -17.74
CA GLY A 480 -0.96 0.74 -16.88
C GLY A 480 0.30 0.18 -17.53
N ILE A 481 0.21 -0.56 -18.64
CA ILE A 481 1.35 -1.31 -19.20
C ILE A 481 2.57 -0.46 -19.48
N ASP A 482 2.41 0.77 -19.97
CA ASP A 482 3.51 1.69 -20.23
C ASP A 482 4.25 2.10 -18.94
N SER A 483 3.51 2.39 -17.87
CA SER A 483 4.07 2.83 -16.59
C SER A 483 4.70 1.68 -15.79
N PHE A 484 4.18 0.47 -15.95
CA PHE A 484 4.62 -0.71 -15.20
C PHE A 484 5.59 -1.61 -15.99
N GLU A 485 5.96 -1.26 -17.22
CA GLU A 485 6.94 -2.03 -18.00
C GLU A 485 8.31 -2.08 -17.32
N VAL A 486 8.76 -0.96 -16.76
CA VAL A 486 10.04 -0.84 -16.04
C VAL A 486 10.09 -1.74 -14.81
N TYR A 487 8.95 -1.99 -14.18
CA TYR A 487 8.86 -2.88 -13.02
C TYR A 487 9.30 -4.31 -13.35
N PHE A 488 8.94 -4.82 -14.53
CA PHE A 488 9.35 -6.16 -14.97
C PHE A 488 10.80 -6.24 -15.43
N GLN A 489 11.43 -5.13 -15.77
CA GLN A 489 12.85 -5.11 -16.16
C GLN A 489 13.80 -5.18 -14.95
N SER A 490 13.25 -5.14 -13.73
CA SER A 490 14.03 -5.23 -12.50
C SER A 490 14.52 -6.65 -12.28
N ASP A 491 15.84 -6.83 -12.29
CA ASP A 491 16.54 -8.10 -12.00
C ASP A 491 17.06 -8.16 -10.55
N LYS A 492 16.54 -7.30 -9.67
CA LYS A 492 17.01 -7.18 -8.29
C LYS A 492 16.95 -8.50 -7.56
N VAL A 493 18.06 -8.85 -6.91
CA VAL A 493 18.16 -10.02 -6.04
C VAL A 493 18.35 -9.56 -4.62
N PHE A 494 17.44 -9.90 -3.71
CA PHE A 494 17.63 -9.58 -2.29
C PHE A 494 18.22 -10.78 -1.54
N ASP A 495 19.10 -10.50 -0.59
CA ASP A 495 19.64 -11.50 0.32
C ASP A 495 18.59 -11.87 1.35
N SER A 496 18.24 -13.16 1.41
CA SER A 496 17.35 -13.72 2.42
C SER A 496 18.04 -14.87 3.16
N THR A 497 19.37 -14.83 3.30
CA THR A 497 20.14 -15.97 3.80
C THR A 497 19.78 -16.27 5.25
N LEU A 498 19.79 -15.24 6.12
CA LEU A 498 19.46 -15.39 7.54
C LEU A 498 18.01 -15.84 7.73
N SER A 499 17.07 -15.18 7.06
CA SER A 499 15.65 -15.56 7.11
C SER A 499 15.42 -16.98 6.61
N THR A 500 16.09 -17.41 5.53
CA THR A 500 15.96 -18.78 5.00
C THR A 500 16.52 -19.82 5.97
N GLU A 501 17.67 -19.57 6.59
CA GLU A 501 18.27 -20.47 7.59
C GLU A 501 17.34 -20.68 8.80
N LEU A 502 16.76 -19.59 9.33
CA LEU A 502 15.81 -19.63 10.45
C LEU A 502 14.53 -20.40 10.08
N LEU A 503 14.03 -20.23 8.85
CA LEU A 503 12.80 -20.88 8.39
C LEU A 503 12.99 -22.36 8.06
N GLN A 504 14.16 -22.75 7.54
CA GLN A 504 14.50 -24.15 7.31
C GLN A 504 14.50 -24.94 8.62
N ALA A 505 14.98 -24.36 9.72
CA ALA A 505 14.90 -24.97 11.05
C ALA A 505 13.45 -25.15 11.56
N ALA A 506 12.50 -24.40 11.00
CA ALA A 506 11.08 -24.43 11.35
C ALA A 506 10.20 -25.21 10.35
N ASP A 507 10.82 -25.86 9.36
CA ASP A 507 10.14 -26.57 8.25
C ASP A 507 9.15 -25.66 7.48
N ILE A 508 9.54 -24.39 7.29
CA ILE A 508 8.81 -23.42 6.47
C ILE A 508 9.63 -23.19 5.21
N SER A 509 9.08 -23.59 4.06
CA SER A 509 9.73 -23.44 2.76
C SER A 509 8.85 -22.67 1.78
N CYS A 510 9.48 -21.89 0.91
CA CYS A 510 8.80 -21.21 -0.17
C CYS A 510 8.65 -22.16 -1.36
N PRO A 511 7.44 -22.33 -1.93
CA PRO A 511 7.26 -23.03 -3.19
C PRO A 511 8.09 -22.42 -4.32
N THR A 512 8.67 -23.27 -5.16
CA THR A 512 9.36 -22.84 -6.38
C THR A 512 8.34 -22.43 -7.43
N VAL A 513 8.63 -21.34 -8.15
CA VAL A 513 7.82 -20.91 -9.30
C VAL A 513 8.03 -21.89 -10.45
N ASN A 514 7.01 -22.68 -10.73
CA ASN A 514 7.00 -23.70 -11.78
C ASN A 514 5.59 -23.84 -12.39
N GLN A 515 5.46 -24.72 -13.38
CA GLN A 515 4.18 -24.97 -14.05
C GLN A 515 3.07 -25.41 -13.07
N ASP A 516 3.35 -26.29 -12.11
CA ASP A 516 2.35 -26.81 -11.17
C ASP A 516 1.80 -25.71 -10.23
N LEU A 517 2.67 -24.81 -9.78
CA LEU A 517 2.25 -23.65 -9.00
C LEU A 517 1.38 -22.72 -9.84
N LEU A 518 1.74 -22.49 -11.10
CA LEU A 518 0.93 -21.69 -12.02
C LEU A 518 -0.41 -22.35 -12.37
N VAL A 519 -0.50 -23.69 -12.44
CA VAL A 519 -1.78 -24.41 -12.55
C VAL A 519 -2.67 -24.07 -11.36
N THR A 520 -2.10 -24.04 -10.15
CA THR A 520 -2.86 -23.64 -8.94
C THR A 520 -3.35 -22.20 -9.04
N TYR A 521 -2.50 -21.28 -9.48
CA TYR A 521 -2.84 -19.85 -9.60
C TYR A 521 -3.91 -19.57 -10.66
N THR A 522 -3.95 -20.40 -11.70
CA THR A 522 -4.82 -20.21 -12.86
C THR A 522 -6.02 -21.14 -12.87
N ALA A 523 -6.21 -21.97 -11.85
CA ALA A 523 -7.25 -23.00 -11.79
C ALA A 523 -8.69 -22.49 -12.01
N LYS A 524 -8.93 -21.18 -11.82
CA LYS A 524 -10.24 -20.52 -11.97
C LYS A 524 -10.37 -19.68 -13.26
N TRP A 525 -9.43 -19.77 -14.21
CA TRP A 525 -9.30 -18.82 -15.33
C TRP A 525 -9.84 -19.29 -16.68
#